data_AF-A0A4Q9VFQ2-F1
#
_entry.id   AF-A0A4Q9VFQ2-F1
#
_cell.length_a   1.000
_cell.length_b   1.000
_cell.length_c   1.000
_cell.angle_alpha   90.00
_cell.angle_beta   90.00
_cell.angle_gamma   90.00
#
_symmetry.space_group_name_H-M   'P 1'
#
loop_
_entity.id
_entity.type
_entity.pdbx_description
1 polymer ?
#
loop_
_entity_poly.entity_id
_entity_poly.type
_entity_poly.pdbx_seq_one_letter_code
_entity_poly.pdbx_strand_id
1 'polypeptide(L)'
;MTGVLHSGFRGAAACFVGRTLRPVGASFVVREQTGLHSQVAAPPEGPSGRPTRRNQRLSARRLDRSLIRDLGLFHSLGEADLDTVLATARVQRIAEGATVFEQGTVADAFYVLLHGRLKAVQSTPDGRQVVVRHLDPGDLFGIAMAMRRPDYPASAVAVVESLVIGWPASEWDGFVGRNPTVALDTLRTVAERLQDATTRIRELSTEEVERRIAHAVLRLVAQAGRKTDEGILIDFPITRQELADMTGSTLHTVSRTLSAWEAQGLVKNGRRKIVVCAPHRLRLVADGGERESD
;
A
#
# COMPACT_ATOMS: atom_id res chain seq x y z
N MET A 1 30.68 29.96 41.26
CA MET A 1 29.33 30.24 40.75
C MET A 1 29.34 29.96 39.25
N THR A 2 29.11 28.70 38.89
CA THR A 2 27.90 28.19 38.19
C THR A 2 27.99 28.52 36.70
N GLY A 3 28.15 27.59 35.75
CA GLY A 3 27.92 26.15 35.74
C GLY A 3 27.17 25.83 34.44
N VAL A 4 27.90 25.34 33.43
CA VAL A 4 27.38 24.92 32.12
C VAL A 4 26.50 23.68 32.30
N LEU A 5 25.21 23.77 31.93
CA LEU A 5 24.29 22.63 31.96
C LEU A 5 24.19 21.98 30.58
N HIS A 6 24.92 20.87 30.46
CA HIS A 6 24.63 19.77 29.56
C HIS A 6 23.37 19.03 30.07
N SER A 7 22.36 18.86 29.21
CA SER A 7 21.34 17.82 29.34
C SER A 7 20.86 17.51 27.92
N GLY A 8 20.88 16.29 27.39
CA GLY A 8 20.80 14.99 28.04
C GLY A 8 19.42 14.38 27.85
N PHE A 9 18.92 14.28 26.61
CA PHE A 9 17.69 13.53 26.33
C PHE A 9 18.03 12.08 25.99
N ARG A 10 18.14 11.29 27.06
CA ARG A 10 18.15 9.82 27.03
C ARG A 10 16.77 9.30 26.65
N GLY A 11 16.78 8.16 25.96
CA GLY A 11 15.63 7.56 25.30
C GLY A 11 14.49 7.13 26.22
N ALA A 12 13.30 7.17 25.63
CA ALA A 12 12.15 6.39 26.05
C ALA A 12 12.07 5.15 25.15
N ALA A 13 12.76 4.09 25.58
CA ALA A 13 12.34 2.74 25.26
C ALA A 13 11.09 2.44 26.10
N ALA A 14 9.94 2.27 25.47
CA ALA A 14 8.76 1.77 26.16
C ALA A 14 7.87 0.94 25.21
N CYS A 15 7.93 -0.37 25.45
CA CYS A 15 6.85 -1.34 25.33
C CYS A 15 6.21 -1.54 23.95
N PHE A 16 6.93 -2.30 23.13
CA PHE A 16 6.34 -3.21 22.15
C PHE A 16 5.68 -4.38 22.91
N VAL A 17 4.38 -4.29 23.18
CA VAL A 17 3.56 -5.45 23.58
C VAL A 17 2.56 -5.70 22.47
N GLY A 18 2.63 -6.91 21.93
CA GLY A 18 2.04 -7.27 20.67
C GLY A 18 0.52 -7.36 20.67
N ARG A 19 -0.03 -7.11 19.49
CA ARG A 19 -1.11 -7.92 18.94
C ARG A 19 -0.72 -8.34 17.54
N THR A 20 -0.11 -9.52 17.46
CA THR A 20 -0.08 -10.34 16.26
C THR A 20 -1.53 -10.53 15.81
N LEU A 21 -1.92 -9.83 14.74
CA LEU A 21 -3.04 -10.28 13.92
C LEU A 21 -2.64 -11.67 13.41
N ARG A 22 -3.25 -12.69 14.00
CA ARG A 22 -3.14 -14.07 13.50
C ARG A 22 -3.55 -14.06 12.04
N PRO A 23 -2.82 -14.73 11.13
CA PRO A 23 -3.34 -15.01 9.82
C PRO A 23 -4.52 -15.97 10.03
N VAL A 24 -5.75 -15.45 9.92
CA VAL A 24 -6.92 -16.32 9.78
C VAL A 24 -6.77 -16.95 8.40
N GLY A 25 -6.27 -18.18 8.39
CA GLY A 25 -6.35 -19.06 7.23
C GLY A 25 -7.80 -19.39 6.94
N ALA A 26 -8.52 -18.45 6.34
CA ALA A 26 -9.75 -18.74 5.65
C ALA A 26 -9.36 -19.26 4.27
N SER A 27 -9.29 -20.57 4.12
CA SER A 27 -9.28 -21.22 2.82
C SER A 27 -10.50 -20.71 2.04
N PHE A 28 -10.25 -19.85 1.06
CA PHE A 28 -11.26 -19.36 0.11
C PHE A 28 -11.68 -20.53 -0.79
N VAL A 29 -12.59 -21.37 -0.31
CA VAL A 29 -13.23 -22.40 -1.14
C VAL A 29 -14.41 -21.76 -1.85
N VAL A 30 -14.16 -21.28 -3.08
CA VAL A 30 -15.24 -21.11 -4.06
C VAL A 30 -15.65 -22.52 -4.47
N ARG A 31 -16.80 -23.00 -3.99
CA ARG A 31 -17.41 -24.25 -4.49
C ARG A 31 -17.77 -24.05 -5.97
N GLU A 32 -16.92 -24.54 -6.87
CA GLU A 32 -17.30 -24.84 -8.25
C GLU A 32 -18.10 -26.16 -8.26
N GLN A 33 -19.36 -26.11 -8.68
CA GLN A 33 -20.06 -27.30 -9.13
C GLN A 33 -19.78 -27.50 -10.62
N THR A 34 -19.35 -28.71 -10.91
CA THR A 34 -18.93 -29.26 -12.19
C THR A 34 -20.00 -29.25 -13.27
N GLY A 35 -19.55 -29.07 -14.52
CA GLY A 35 -20.21 -29.61 -15.71
C GLY A 35 -20.40 -28.60 -16.84
N LEU A 36 -19.44 -28.52 -17.78
CA LEU A 36 -19.65 -28.99 -19.16
C LEU A 36 -18.38 -28.74 -20.00
N HIS A 37 -18.01 -29.76 -20.78
CA HIS A 37 -16.98 -29.71 -21.82
C HIS A 37 -17.25 -28.60 -22.85
N SER A 38 -16.22 -27.86 -23.27
CA SER A 38 -15.89 -27.71 -24.70
C SER A 38 -14.54 -27.03 -24.93
N GLN A 39 -13.96 -27.38 -26.08
CA GLN A 39 -12.60 -27.27 -26.56
C GLN A 39 -12.04 -25.85 -26.80
N VAL A 40 -10.72 -25.85 -26.83
CA VAL A 40 -9.76 -24.78 -27.18
C VAL A 40 -9.94 -24.29 -28.63
N ALA A 41 -9.89 -22.98 -28.84
CA ALA A 41 -9.45 -22.36 -30.10
C ALA A 41 -8.75 -21.03 -29.82
N ALA A 42 -7.57 -20.84 -30.43
CA ALA A 42 -6.75 -19.62 -30.38
C ALA A 42 -7.29 -18.52 -31.33
N PRO A 43 -6.88 -17.24 -31.16
CA PRO A 43 -7.60 -16.08 -31.69
C PRO A 43 -7.06 -15.59 -33.05
N PRO A 44 -7.83 -14.75 -33.77
CA PRO A 44 -7.24 -13.79 -34.71
C PRO A 44 -7.28 -12.36 -34.16
N GLU A 45 -6.22 -11.62 -34.49
CA GLU A 45 -5.96 -10.21 -34.19
C GLU A 45 -6.80 -9.26 -35.06
N GLY A 46 -7.18 -8.10 -34.51
CA GLY A 46 -7.69 -6.95 -35.27
C GLY A 46 -8.60 -6.00 -34.47
N PRO A 47 -8.52 -4.67 -34.65
CA PRO A 47 -8.64 -3.70 -33.56
C PRO A 47 -10.03 -3.04 -33.41
N SER A 48 -10.18 -2.27 -32.32
CA SER A 48 -11.32 -1.40 -31.99
C SER A 48 -12.58 -2.10 -31.47
N GLY A 49 -12.66 -2.28 -30.15
CA GLY A 49 -13.87 -2.74 -29.46
C GLY A 49 -14.05 -2.05 -28.11
N ARG A 50 -15.17 -1.31 -28.00
CA ARG A 50 -15.72 -0.68 -26.78
C ARG A 50 -15.61 -1.59 -25.54
N PRO A 51 -15.48 -1.02 -24.31
CA PRO A 51 -15.32 -1.81 -23.10
C PRO A 51 -16.47 -2.83 -22.96
N THR A 52 -16.09 -4.10 -22.91
CA THR A 52 -16.98 -5.24 -22.97
C THR A 52 -17.87 -5.28 -21.72
N ARG A 53 -19.18 -5.25 -21.93
CA ARG A 53 -20.29 -5.33 -20.93
C ARG A 53 -20.34 -6.63 -20.10
N ARG A 54 -19.23 -7.33 -19.88
CA ARG A 54 -19.20 -8.67 -19.24
C ARG A 54 -18.75 -8.67 -17.76
N ASN A 55 -18.52 -7.50 -17.15
CA ASN A 55 -18.17 -7.39 -15.71
C ASN A 55 -19.32 -6.93 -14.79
N GLN A 56 -20.57 -6.84 -15.27
CA GLN A 56 -21.70 -6.28 -14.51
C GLN A 56 -22.60 -7.29 -13.78
N ARG A 57 -22.18 -8.55 -13.56
CA ARG A 57 -23.05 -9.58 -12.93
C ARG A 57 -22.49 -10.25 -11.68
N LEU A 58 -21.70 -9.53 -10.87
CA LEU A 58 -21.64 -9.83 -9.43
C LEU A 58 -22.65 -8.93 -8.72
N SER A 59 -23.94 -9.16 -9.02
CA SER A 59 -25.04 -8.53 -8.29
C SER A 59 -25.06 -9.04 -6.86
N ALA A 60 -24.79 -8.14 -5.91
CA ALA A 60 -25.29 -8.17 -4.53
C ALA A 60 -25.25 -9.53 -3.81
N ARG A 61 -24.08 -10.16 -3.70
CA ARG A 61 -23.85 -10.96 -2.49
C ARG A 61 -23.65 -9.93 -1.37
N ARG A 62 -24.58 -9.88 -0.41
CA ARG A 62 -24.42 -9.06 0.81
C ARG A 62 -23.01 -9.33 1.33
N LEU A 63 -22.17 -8.31 1.38
CA LEU A 63 -20.89 -8.41 2.05
C LEU A 63 -21.16 -8.87 3.48
N ASP A 64 -20.53 -9.97 3.88
CA ASP A 64 -20.60 -10.42 5.25
C ASP A 64 -19.90 -9.38 6.13
N ARG A 65 -20.64 -8.84 7.11
CA ARG A 65 -20.15 -7.80 8.03
C ARG A 65 -18.85 -8.22 8.72
N SER A 66 -18.69 -9.52 8.96
CA SER A 66 -17.50 -10.09 9.60
C SER A 66 -16.22 -9.89 8.78
N LEU A 67 -16.32 -9.73 7.46
CA LEU A 67 -15.16 -9.59 6.57
C LEU A 67 -14.60 -8.17 6.50
N ILE A 68 -15.36 -7.17 6.95
CA ILE A 68 -15.00 -5.74 6.81
C ILE A 68 -14.81 -5.08 8.18
N ARG A 69 -15.45 -5.60 9.23
CA ARG A 69 -15.40 -5.01 10.59
C ARG A 69 -13.98 -4.80 11.11
N ASP A 70 -13.06 -5.70 10.80
CA ASP A 70 -11.68 -5.63 11.30
C ASP A 70 -10.79 -4.68 10.47
N LEU A 71 -11.30 -4.10 9.40
CA LEU A 71 -10.57 -3.15 8.56
C LEU A 71 -10.68 -1.73 9.11
N GLY A 72 -9.57 -0.99 9.09
CA GLY A 72 -9.37 0.26 9.83
C GLY A 72 -10.52 1.27 9.78
N LEU A 73 -11.15 1.50 8.63
CA LEU A 73 -12.27 2.46 8.52
C LEU A 73 -13.56 2.01 9.23
N PHE A 74 -13.78 0.70 9.40
CA PHE A 74 -15.04 0.12 9.85
C PHE A 74 -15.00 -0.35 11.31
N HIS A 75 -13.81 -0.42 11.91
CA HIS A 75 -13.64 -0.89 13.29
C HIS A 75 -14.42 -0.07 14.32
N SER A 76 -14.62 1.22 14.03
CA SER A 76 -15.24 2.20 14.92
C SER A 76 -16.73 2.46 14.61
N LEU A 77 -17.28 1.79 13.60
CA LEU A 77 -18.68 1.95 13.21
C LEU A 77 -19.59 1.04 14.04
N GLY A 78 -20.70 1.59 14.54
CA GLY A 78 -21.79 0.81 15.12
C GLY A 78 -22.45 -0.08 14.05
N GLU A 79 -23.20 -1.10 14.47
CA GLU A 79 -23.77 -2.06 13.52
C GLU A 79 -24.76 -1.44 12.54
N ALA A 80 -25.59 -0.50 13.01
CA ALA A 80 -26.56 0.21 12.18
C ALA A 80 -25.88 1.17 11.18
N ASP A 81 -24.78 1.81 11.59
CA ASP A 81 -24.01 2.69 10.72
C ASP A 81 -23.26 1.90 9.66
N LEU A 82 -22.69 0.75 10.05
CA LEU A 82 -22.04 -0.18 9.13
C LEU A 82 -23.02 -0.67 8.06
N ASP A 83 -24.25 -1.05 8.44
CA ASP A 83 -25.28 -1.45 7.48
C ASP A 83 -25.63 -0.34 6.49
N THR A 84 -25.79 0.88 7.00
CA THR A 84 -26.10 2.06 6.20
C THR A 84 -24.99 2.34 5.19
N VAL A 85 -23.73 2.24 5.64
CA VAL A 85 -22.54 2.37 4.82
C VAL A 85 -22.47 1.29 3.74
N LEU A 86 -22.76 0.04 4.09
CA LEU A 86 -22.68 -1.09 3.15
C LEU A 86 -23.83 -1.08 2.13
N ALA A 87 -24.94 -0.40 2.40
CA ALA A 87 -26.09 -0.35 1.50
C ALA A 87 -25.79 0.33 0.15
N THR A 88 -24.91 1.33 0.13
CA THR A 88 -24.51 2.05 -1.10
C THR A 88 -23.17 1.58 -1.66
N ALA A 89 -22.52 0.64 -0.98
CA ALA A 89 -21.20 0.15 -1.31
C ALA A 89 -21.22 -0.87 -2.47
N ARG A 90 -20.16 -0.89 -3.28
CA ARG A 90 -19.96 -1.89 -4.35
C ARG A 90 -18.62 -2.58 -4.20
N VAL A 91 -18.64 -3.91 -4.17
CA VAL A 91 -17.41 -4.72 -4.21
C VAL A 91 -16.94 -4.85 -5.65
N GLN A 92 -15.65 -4.68 -5.85
CA GLN A 92 -15.00 -4.89 -7.14
C GLN A 92 -13.77 -5.77 -6.95
N ARG A 93 -13.63 -6.77 -7.81
CA ARG A 93 -12.42 -7.57 -7.93
C ARG A 93 -11.54 -6.97 -9.02
N ILE A 94 -10.29 -6.73 -8.68
CA ILE A 94 -9.31 -6.07 -9.55
C ILE A 94 -8.21 -7.09 -9.83
N ALA A 95 -8.05 -7.47 -11.09
CA ALA A 95 -6.99 -8.39 -11.50
C ALA A 95 -5.60 -7.76 -11.31
N GLU A 96 -4.56 -8.58 -11.16
CA GLU A 96 -3.18 -8.09 -11.13
C GLU A 96 -2.88 -7.22 -12.37
N GLY A 97 -2.26 -6.07 -12.15
CA GLY A 97 -1.92 -5.10 -13.20
C GLY A 97 -3.09 -4.22 -13.67
N ALA A 98 -4.33 -4.52 -13.27
CA ALA A 98 -5.48 -3.69 -13.62
C ALA A 98 -5.58 -2.44 -12.74
N THR A 99 -6.20 -1.40 -13.29
CA THR A 99 -6.37 -0.10 -12.63
C THR A 99 -7.77 0.02 -12.03
N VAL A 100 -7.88 0.54 -10.81
CA VAL A 100 -9.17 0.88 -10.16
C VAL A 100 -9.74 2.16 -10.77
N PHE A 101 -8.90 3.19 -10.86
CA PHE A 101 -9.18 4.47 -11.52
C PHE A 101 -7.86 5.09 -12.01
N GLU A 102 -7.96 5.94 -13.02
CA GLU A 102 -6.82 6.56 -13.69
C GLU A 102 -6.62 8.00 -13.25
N GLN A 103 -5.36 8.44 -13.18
CA GLN A 103 -5.00 9.83 -12.97
C GLN A 103 -5.68 10.75 -13.98
N GLY A 104 -6.19 11.88 -13.50
CA GLY A 104 -6.84 12.91 -14.32
C GLY A 104 -8.28 12.59 -14.71
N THR A 105 -8.77 11.38 -14.46
CA THR A 105 -10.19 11.07 -14.61
C THR A 105 -11.02 11.68 -13.50
N VAL A 106 -12.29 11.94 -13.77
CA VAL A 106 -13.23 12.52 -12.80
C VAL A 106 -13.31 11.63 -11.56
N ALA A 107 -13.13 12.22 -10.39
CA ALA A 107 -13.19 11.51 -9.12
C ALA A 107 -14.63 11.32 -8.65
N ASP A 108 -15.30 10.32 -9.22
CA ASP A 108 -16.71 10.01 -8.96
C ASP A 108 -16.95 8.98 -7.84
N ALA A 109 -15.87 8.42 -7.28
CA ALA A 109 -15.94 7.43 -6.21
C ALA A 109 -14.73 7.46 -5.25
N PHE A 110 -14.90 6.90 -4.05
CA PHE A 110 -13.83 6.60 -3.10
C PHE A 110 -13.88 5.13 -2.68
N TYR A 111 -12.79 4.61 -2.14
CA TYR A 111 -12.61 3.18 -1.98
C TYR A 111 -11.86 2.79 -0.70
N VAL A 112 -12.11 1.58 -0.23
CA VAL A 112 -11.26 0.89 0.75
C VAL A 112 -10.74 -0.41 0.14
N LEU A 113 -9.46 -0.71 0.36
CA LEU A 113 -8.87 -1.98 -0.03
C LEU A 113 -9.26 -3.05 1.01
N LEU A 114 -9.96 -4.10 0.59
CA LEU A 114 -10.36 -5.20 1.48
C LEU A 114 -9.29 -6.30 1.54
N HIS A 115 -8.71 -6.62 0.39
CA HIS A 115 -7.72 -7.69 0.24
C HIS A 115 -6.81 -7.40 -0.94
N GLY A 116 -5.59 -7.95 -0.90
CA GLY A 116 -4.59 -7.79 -1.95
C GLY A 116 -3.67 -6.61 -1.67
N ARG A 117 -3.20 -5.96 -2.74
CA ARG A 117 -2.27 -4.83 -2.66
C ARG A 117 -2.40 -3.98 -3.91
N LEU A 118 -2.51 -2.67 -3.72
CA LEU A 118 -2.48 -1.71 -4.81
C LEU A 118 -1.24 -0.82 -4.71
N LYS A 119 -0.95 -0.07 -5.76
CA LYS A 119 0.00 1.02 -5.79
C LYS A 119 -0.64 2.26 -6.39
N ALA A 120 -0.40 3.41 -5.76
CA ALA A 120 -0.71 4.71 -6.32
C ALA A 120 0.43 5.15 -7.23
N VAL A 121 0.12 5.48 -8.48
CA VAL A 121 1.09 5.79 -9.52
C VAL A 121 0.76 7.16 -10.12
N GLN A 122 1.76 8.03 -10.21
CA GLN A 122 1.65 9.28 -10.96
C GLN A 122 2.44 9.18 -12.26
N SER A 123 1.81 9.60 -13.35
CA SER A 123 2.46 9.85 -14.63
C SER A 123 3.14 11.22 -14.58
N THR A 124 4.40 11.26 -14.99
CA THR A 124 5.17 12.49 -15.20
C THR A 124 4.92 13.05 -16.60
N PRO A 125 5.24 14.33 -16.87
CA PRO A 125 5.04 14.94 -18.19
C PRO A 125 5.76 14.23 -19.35
N ASP A 126 6.88 13.57 -19.07
CA ASP A 126 7.66 12.73 -20.00
C ASP A 126 7.10 11.30 -20.14
N GLY A 127 5.93 11.01 -19.55
CA GLY A 127 5.23 9.73 -19.68
C GLY A 127 5.74 8.62 -18.75
N ARG A 128 6.69 8.93 -17.86
CA ARG A 128 7.22 7.98 -16.88
C ARG A 128 6.19 7.77 -15.77
N GLN A 129 6.07 6.53 -15.30
CA GLN A 129 5.22 6.22 -14.15
C GLN A 129 6.05 6.13 -12.88
N VAL A 130 5.64 6.86 -11.86
CA VAL A 130 6.30 6.94 -10.55
C VAL A 130 5.35 6.40 -9.49
N VAL A 131 5.79 5.37 -8.78
CA VAL A 131 5.02 4.85 -7.64
C VAL A 131 5.16 5.79 -6.45
N VAL A 132 4.04 6.35 -6.01
CA VAL A 132 3.98 7.32 -4.92
C VAL A 132 3.85 6.61 -3.57
N ARG A 133 3.05 5.54 -3.54
CA ARG A 133 2.73 4.78 -2.32
C ARG A 133 2.15 3.40 -2.68
N HIS A 134 2.38 2.42 -1.82
CA HIS A 134 1.64 1.16 -1.82
C HIS A 134 0.44 1.25 -0.86
N LEU A 135 -0.66 0.60 -1.24
CA LEU A 135 -1.89 0.55 -0.46
C LEU A 135 -2.09 -0.86 0.09
N ASP A 136 -2.39 -0.94 1.38
CA ASP A 136 -2.59 -2.17 2.13
C ASP A 136 -4.07 -2.35 2.53
N PRO A 137 -4.52 -3.59 2.85
CA PRO A 137 -5.89 -3.81 3.34
C PRO A 137 -6.25 -2.88 4.50
N GLY A 138 -7.41 -2.23 4.40
CA GLY A 138 -7.89 -1.21 5.31
C GLY A 138 -7.59 0.22 4.88
N ASP A 139 -6.68 0.45 3.91
CA ASP A 139 -6.40 1.79 3.41
C ASP A 139 -7.63 2.39 2.70
N LEU A 140 -7.99 3.60 3.11
CA LEU A 140 -8.91 4.48 2.41
C LEU A 140 -8.18 5.23 1.28
N PHE A 141 -8.69 5.15 0.06
CA PHE A 141 -8.08 5.76 -1.14
C PHE A 141 -9.12 6.30 -2.13
N GLY A 142 -8.65 7.02 -3.15
CA GLY A 142 -9.54 7.72 -4.09
C GLY A 142 -10.25 8.94 -3.48
N ILE A 143 -9.75 9.49 -2.37
CA ILE A 143 -10.40 10.55 -1.60
C ILE A 143 -10.22 11.97 -2.17
N ALA A 144 -10.30 12.14 -3.48
CA ALA A 144 -10.11 13.44 -4.13
C ALA A 144 -11.13 14.50 -3.66
N MET A 145 -12.37 14.08 -3.36
CA MET A 145 -13.42 14.94 -2.80
C MET A 145 -13.04 15.53 -1.44
N ALA A 146 -12.34 14.77 -0.58
CA ALA A 146 -11.83 15.28 0.70
C ALA A 146 -10.83 16.43 0.49
N MET A 147 -10.15 16.46 -0.66
CA MET A 147 -9.21 17.50 -1.08
C MET A 147 -9.88 18.60 -1.92
N ARG A 148 -11.21 18.55 -2.11
CA ARG A 148 -11.97 19.41 -3.04
C ARG A 148 -11.39 19.41 -4.47
N ARG A 149 -10.90 18.26 -4.93
CA ARG A 149 -10.44 18.07 -6.30
C ARG A 149 -11.50 17.41 -7.17
N PRO A 150 -11.65 17.83 -8.43
CA PRO A 150 -12.59 17.19 -9.37
C PRO A 150 -12.03 15.88 -9.96
N ASP A 151 -10.73 15.65 -9.88
CA ASP A 151 -10.00 14.60 -10.57
C ASP A 151 -9.16 13.72 -9.63
N TYR A 152 -8.89 12.48 -10.02
CA TYR A 152 -7.93 11.64 -9.29
C TYR A 152 -6.50 12.11 -9.53
N PRO A 153 -5.72 12.44 -8.47
CA PRO A 153 -4.36 12.94 -8.62
C PRO A 153 -3.34 11.87 -9.03
N ALA A 154 -3.72 10.59 -8.95
CA ALA A 154 -2.88 9.44 -9.26
C ALA A 154 -3.77 8.28 -9.71
N SER A 155 -3.20 7.33 -10.47
CA SER A 155 -3.86 6.05 -10.76
C SER A 155 -3.69 5.09 -9.59
N ALA A 156 -4.67 4.23 -9.34
CA ALA A 156 -4.54 3.13 -8.38
C ALA A 156 -4.49 1.78 -9.13
N VAL A 157 -3.36 1.07 -9.06
CA VAL A 157 -3.10 -0.14 -9.86
C VAL A 157 -2.88 -1.34 -8.95
N ALA A 158 -3.49 -2.48 -9.27
CA ALA A 158 -3.31 -3.71 -8.53
C ALA A 158 -1.91 -4.31 -8.74
N VAL A 159 -1.19 -4.52 -7.64
CA VAL A 159 0.13 -5.20 -7.62
C VAL A 159 -0.05 -6.72 -7.59
N VAL A 160 -1.11 -7.17 -6.94
CA VAL A 160 -1.62 -8.54 -6.95
C VAL A 160 -3.13 -8.46 -7.08
N GLU A 161 -3.78 -9.58 -7.39
CA GLU A 161 -5.24 -9.65 -7.37
C GLU A 161 -5.81 -9.08 -6.06
N SER A 162 -6.76 -8.16 -6.18
CA SER A 162 -7.25 -7.36 -5.07
C SER A 162 -8.77 -7.28 -5.04
N LEU A 163 -9.32 -7.07 -3.85
CA LEU A 163 -10.73 -6.78 -3.63
C LEU A 163 -10.85 -5.39 -3.03
N VAL A 164 -11.65 -4.54 -3.65
CA VAL A 164 -11.93 -3.19 -3.16
C VAL A 164 -13.43 -3.04 -2.93
N ILE A 165 -13.79 -2.18 -2.00
CA ILE A 165 -15.15 -1.71 -1.80
C ILE A 165 -15.18 -0.22 -2.13
N GLY A 166 -16.16 0.21 -2.92
CA GLY A 166 -16.25 1.59 -3.40
C GLY A 166 -17.63 2.20 -3.19
N TRP A 167 -17.64 3.52 -3.05
CA TRP A 167 -18.83 4.36 -2.89
C TRP A 167 -18.79 5.53 -3.87
N PRO A 168 -19.95 6.00 -4.35
CA PRO A 168 -20.03 7.27 -5.07
C PRO A 168 -19.47 8.43 -4.23
N ALA A 169 -18.77 9.37 -4.87
CA ALA A 169 -18.23 10.55 -4.20
C ALA A 169 -19.31 11.40 -3.52
N SER A 170 -20.55 11.37 -4.03
CA SER A 170 -21.71 12.03 -3.42
C SER A 170 -22.05 11.51 -2.01
N GLU A 171 -21.65 10.29 -1.68
CA GLU A 171 -21.88 9.71 -0.34
C GLU A 171 -20.89 10.25 0.69
N TRP A 172 -19.79 10.89 0.28
CA TRP A 172 -18.69 11.29 1.17
C TRP A 172 -19.14 12.17 2.33
N ASP A 173 -19.89 13.24 2.06
CA ASP A 173 -20.31 14.17 3.12
C ASP A 173 -21.27 13.49 4.12
N GLY A 174 -22.17 12.63 3.63
CA GLY A 174 -23.03 11.81 4.49
C GLY A 174 -22.25 10.77 5.28
N PHE A 175 -21.20 10.20 4.68
CA PHE A 175 -20.32 9.22 5.29
C PHE A 175 -19.53 9.82 6.46
N VAL A 176 -18.93 10.99 6.25
CA VAL A 176 -18.15 11.72 7.25
C VAL A 176 -19.06 12.37 8.31
N GLY A 177 -20.18 12.95 7.90
CA GLY A 177 -21.10 13.67 8.79
C GLY A 177 -21.83 12.76 9.79
N ARG A 178 -22.16 11.52 9.39
CA ARG A 178 -22.81 10.55 10.29
C ARG A 178 -21.81 9.82 11.20
N ASN A 179 -20.53 9.83 10.85
CA ASN A 179 -19.50 9.05 11.53
C ASN A 179 -18.30 9.94 11.90
N PRO A 180 -18.35 10.68 13.02
CA PRO A 180 -17.25 11.54 13.45
C PRO A 180 -15.91 10.80 13.58
N THR A 181 -15.94 9.52 13.94
CA THR A 181 -14.72 8.70 14.02
C THR A 181 -14.06 8.50 12.66
N VAL A 182 -14.85 8.33 11.59
CA VAL A 182 -14.33 8.27 10.21
C VAL A 182 -13.65 9.58 9.83
N ALA A 183 -14.22 10.72 10.23
CA ALA A 183 -13.63 12.03 9.98
C ALA A 183 -12.25 12.14 10.66
N LEU A 184 -12.16 11.73 11.93
CA LEU A 184 -10.92 11.72 12.69
C LEU A 184 -9.88 10.74 12.12
N ASP A 185 -10.30 9.55 11.72
CA ASP A 185 -9.40 8.55 11.13
C ASP A 185 -8.93 8.98 9.73
N THR A 186 -9.78 9.65 8.95
CA THR A 186 -9.38 10.30 7.71
C THR A 186 -8.36 11.40 7.97
N LEU A 187 -8.59 12.27 8.96
CA LEU A 187 -7.66 13.32 9.34
C LEU A 187 -6.30 12.76 9.80
N ARG A 188 -6.30 11.73 10.63
CA ARG A 188 -5.09 11.01 11.04
C ARG A 188 -4.35 10.44 9.84
N THR A 189 -5.06 9.77 8.93
CA THR A 189 -4.50 9.22 7.70
C THR A 189 -3.84 10.32 6.84
N VAL A 190 -4.48 11.49 6.72
CA VAL A 190 -3.91 12.64 5.99
C VAL A 190 -2.68 13.19 6.71
N ALA A 191 -2.73 13.33 8.04
CA ALA A 191 -1.61 13.82 8.86
C ALA A 191 -0.39 12.89 8.78
N GLU A 192 -0.59 11.57 8.87
CA GLU A 192 0.45 10.56 8.68
C GLU A 192 1.07 10.65 7.28
N ARG A 193 0.24 10.79 6.24
CA ARG A 193 0.72 10.97 4.86
C ARG A 193 1.52 12.26 4.69
N LEU A 194 1.11 13.35 5.33
CA LEU A 194 1.82 14.61 5.30
C LEU A 194 3.18 14.48 6.01
N GLN A 195 3.21 13.84 7.18
CA GLN A 195 4.44 13.59 7.92
C GLN A 195 5.41 12.69 7.15
N ASP A 196 4.90 11.64 6.49
CA ASP A 196 5.67 10.78 5.59
C ASP A 196 6.28 11.60 4.43
N ALA A 197 5.49 12.49 3.81
CA ALA A 197 5.95 13.34 2.73
C ALA A 197 7.05 14.31 3.20
N THR A 198 6.87 14.97 4.35
CA THR A 198 7.88 15.86 4.94
C THR A 198 9.16 15.10 5.29
N THR A 199 9.04 13.88 5.82
CA THR A 199 10.19 13.02 6.11
C THR A 199 10.97 12.70 4.83
N ARG A 200 10.28 12.29 3.75
CA ARG A 200 10.91 12.02 2.46
C ARG A 200 11.60 13.25 1.87
N ILE A 201 11.00 14.44 2.00
CA ILE A 201 11.64 15.70 1.56
C ILE A 201 12.96 15.91 2.31
N ARG A 202 12.96 15.74 3.64
CA ARG A 202 14.18 15.84 4.45
C ARG A 202 15.23 14.82 4.02
N GLU A 203 14.85 13.56 3.85
CA GLU A 203 15.75 12.48 3.40
C GLU A 203 16.39 12.85 2.06
N LEU A 204 15.59 13.26 1.07
CA LEU A 204 16.08 13.68 -0.25
C LEU A 204 17.05 14.87 -0.19
N SER A 205 16.85 15.80 0.75
CA SER A 205 17.69 16.98 0.89
C SER A 205 18.96 16.77 1.72
N THR A 206 19.00 15.78 2.61
CA THR A 206 20.04 15.70 3.65
C THR A 206 20.77 14.36 3.75
N GLU A 207 20.24 13.29 3.15
CA GLU A 207 20.80 11.95 3.31
C GLU A 207 21.48 11.44 2.06
N GLU A 208 22.51 10.61 2.25
CA GLU A 208 23.13 9.84 1.17
C GLU A 208 22.16 8.81 0.59
N VAL A 209 22.34 8.50 -0.69
CA VAL A 209 21.45 7.61 -1.45
C VAL A 209 21.30 6.24 -0.80
N GLU A 210 22.39 5.66 -0.28
CA GLU A 210 22.38 4.35 0.39
C GLU A 210 21.44 4.35 1.62
N ARG A 211 21.45 5.42 2.41
CA ARG A 211 20.59 5.58 3.59
C ARG A 211 19.12 5.68 3.20
N ARG A 212 18.80 6.45 2.16
CA ARG A 212 17.43 6.56 1.64
C ARG A 212 16.89 5.21 1.16
N ILE A 213 17.73 4.42 0.48
CA ILE A 213 17.37 3.05 0.08
C ILE A 213 17.11 2.18 1.32
N ALA A 214 17.91 2.31 2.38
CA ALA A 214 17.75 1.50 3.60
C ALA A 214 16.45 1.86 4.32
N HIS A 215 16.16 3.16 4.48
CA HIS A 215 14.87 3.63 5.00
C HIS A 215 13.69 3.15 4.15
N ALA A 216 13.80 3.17 2.82
CA ALA A 216 12.75 2.65 1.94
C ALA A 216 12.48 1.16 2.15
N VAL A 217 13.52 0.32 2.19
CA VAL A 217 13.39 -1.12 2.43
C VAL A 217 12.81 -1.41 3.82
N LEU A 218 13.27 -0.71 4.85
CA LEU A 218 12.77 -0.88 6.22
C LEU A 218 11.30 -0.44 6.37
N ARG A 219 10.87 0.61 5.65
CA ARG A 219 9.46 1.00 5.58
C ARG A 219 8.61 -0.10 4.93
N LEU A 220 9.07 -0.69 3.83
CA LEU A 220 8.36 -1.78 3.16
C LEU A 220 8.27 -3.03 4.05
N VAL A 221 9.31 -3.32 4.83
CA VAL A 221 9.29 -4.39 5.85
C VAL A 221 8.28 -4.10 6.96
N ALA A 222 8.21 -2.86 7.45
CA ALA A 222 7.23 -2.49 8.46
C ALA A 222 5.78 -2.62 7.95
N GLN A 223 5.56 -2.34 6.66
CA GLN A 223 4.24 -2.38 6.01
C GLN A 223 3.81 -3.80 5.63
N ALA A 224 4.72 -4.63 5.13
CA ALA A 224 4.38 -5.90 4.49
C ALA A 224 5.36 -7.04 4.80
N GLY A 225 6.10 -6.92 5.90
CA GLY A 225 7.08 -7.91 6.31
C GLY A 225 6.43 -9.20 6.81
N ARG A 226 6.71 -10.32 6.16
CA ARG A 226 6.41 -11.66 6.67
C ARG A 226 7.70 -12.31 7.17
N LYS A 227 7.71 -12.74 8.43
CA LYS A 227 8.84 -13.50 8.98
C LYS A 227 8.97 -14.84 8.25
N THR A 228 10.20 -15.19 7.89
CA THR A 228 10.61 -16.46 7.29
C THR A 228 11.86 -16.95 7.99
N ASP A 229 12.27 -18.18 7.73
CA ASP A 229 13.50 -18.75 8.31
C ASP A 229 14.77 -17.98 7.87
N GLU A 230 14.69 -17.26 6.74
CA GLU A 230 15.80 -16.50 6.17
C GLU A 230 15.80 -15.01 6.57
N GLY A 231 14.76 -14.53 7.25
CA GLY A 231 14.65 -13.12 7.65
C GLY A 231 13.22 -12.58 7.53
N ILE A 232 13.09 -11.33 7.05
CA ILE A 232 11.78 -10.71 6.84
C ILE A 232 11.56 -10.49 5.34
N LEU A 233 10.66 -11.27 4.76
CA LEU A 233 10.26 -11.16 3.36
C LEU A 233 9.31 -9.97 3.18
N ILE A 234 9.59 -9.10 2.23
CA ILE A 234 8.58 -8.16 1.71
C ILE A 234 7.59 -8.99 0.87
N ASP A 235 6.39 -9.22 1.40
CA ASP A 235 5.43 -10.22 0.88
C ASP A 235 4.64 -9.73 -0.34
N PHE A 236 5.30 -8.96 -1.20
CA PHE A 236 4.74 -8.54 -2.48
C PHE A 236 5.83 -8.21 -3.51
N PRO A 237 5.49 -8.27 -4.81
CA PRO A 237 6.43 -7.93 -5.87
C PRO A 237 6.83 -6.45 -5.85
N ILE A 238 8.10 -6.15 -5.54
CA ILE A 238 8.70 -4.81 -5.65
C ILE A 238 9.85 -4.82 -6.67
N THR A 239 9.87 -3.85 -7.57
CA THR A 239 10.91 -3.71 -8.59
C THR A 239 12.00 -2.74 -8.14
N ARG A 240 13.19 -2.88 -8.74
CA ARG A 240 14.30 -1.93 -8.50
C ARG A 240 14.00 -0.52 -9.01
N GLN A 241 13.20 -0.41 -10.07
CA GLN A 241 12.75 0.89 -10.57
C GLN A 241 11.85 1.58 -9.55
N GLU A 242 10.91 0.84 -8.94
CA GLU A 242 10.05 1.39 -7.88
C GLU A 242 10.87 1.84 -6.66
N LEU A 243 11.89 1.09 -6.26
CA LEU A 243 12.83 1.53 -5.22
C LEU A 243 13.62 2.79 -5.63
N ALA A 244 14.03 2.90 -6.89
CA ALA A 244 14.73 4.09 -7.38
C ALA A 244 13.82 5.31 -7.34
N ASP A 245 12.56 5.15 -7.75
CA ASP A 245 11.54 6.19 -7.73
C ASP A 245 11.23 6.63 -6.30
N MET A 246 11.08 5.68 -5.36
CA MET A 246 10.84 5.96 -3.94
C MET A 246 12.00 6.70 -3.26
N THR A 247 13.24 6.53 -3.76
CA THR A 247 14.46 7.04 -3.11
C THR A 247 15.08 8.24 -3.83
N GLY A 248 14.45 8.70 -4.92
CA GLY A 248 15.00 9.76 -5.77
C GLY A 248 16.40 9.40 -6.28
N SER A 249 16.56 8.15 -6.72
CA SER A 249 17.84 7.58 -7.17
C SER A 249 17.70 7.01 -8.57
N THR A 250 18.79 6.46 -9.11
CA THR A 250 18.77 5.76 -10.39
C THR A 250 18.58 4.26 -10.18
N LEU A 251 17.98 3.58 -11.16
CA LEU A 251 17.89 2.12 -11.20
C LEU A 251 19.26 1.46 -11.03
N HIS A 252 20.30 2.04 -11.65
CA HIS A 252 21.67 1.56 -11.55
C HIS A 252 22.20 1.64 -10.11
N THR A 253 22.02 2.78 -9.44
CA THR A 253 22.45 2.96 -8.06
C THR A 253 21.74 1.99 -7.12
N VAL A 254 20.42 1.85 -7.21
CA VAL A 254 19.66 0.87 -6.43
C VAL A 254 20.14 -0.55 -6.67
N SER A 255 20.37 -0.91 -7.93
CA SER A 255 20.87 -2.25 -8.27
C SER A 255 22.23 -2.53 -7.64
N ARG A 256 23.16 -1.57 -7.74
CA ARG A 256 24.49 -1.67 -7.11
C ARG A 256 24.42 -1.78 -5.59
N THR A 257 23.60 -0.95 -4.94
CA THR A 257 23.42 -0.98 -3.48
C THR A 257 22.84 -2.31 -3.02
N LEU A 258 21.78 -2.80 -3.67
CA LEU A 258 21.17 -4.09 -3.31
C LEU A 258 22.12 -5.27 -3.50
N SER A 259 22.95 -5.26 -4.55
CA SER A 259 23.97 -6.29 -4.76
C SER A 259 25.09 -6.23 -3.72
N ALA A 260 25.53 -5.03 -3.32
CA ALA A 260 26.52 -4.87 -2.25
C ALA A 260 25.97 -5.37 -0.90
N TRP A 261 24.73 -5.04 -0.57
CA TRP A 261 24.05 -5.53 0.63
C TRP A 261 23.83 -7.04 0.64
N GLU A 262 23.59 -7.64 -0.53
CA GLU A 262 23.47 -9.09 -0.68
C GLU A 262 24.81 -9.79 -0.41
N ALA A 263 25.91 -9.25 -0.95
CA ALA A 263 27.25 -9.75 -0.65
C ALA A 263 27.62 -9.64 0.85
N GLN A 264 27.06 -8.64 1.55
CA GLN A 264 27.25 -8.43 2.99
C GLN A 264 26.27 -9.21 3.88
N GLY A 265 25.36 -9.98 3.27
CA GLY A 265 24.32 -10.74 3.97
C GLY A 265 23.24 -9.88 4.63
N LEU A 266 23.10 -8.61 4.25
CA LEU A 266 22.05 -7.72 4.78
C LEU A 266 20.68 -8.05 4.20
N VAL A 267 20.65 -8.38 2.91
CA VAL A 267 19.45 -8.76 2.17
C VAL A 267 19.71 -9.96 1.27
N LYS A 268 18.66 -10.65 0.84
CA LYS A 268 18.69 -11.57 -0.30
C LYS A 268 17.74 -11.05 -1.37
N ASN A 269 18.22 -11.00 -2.61
CA ASN A 269 17.45 -10.50 -3.74
C ASN A 269 16.92 -11.68 -4.57
N GLY A 270 15.60 -11.75 -4.71
CA GLY A 270 14.91 -12.66 -5.62
C GLY A 270 14.25 -11.92 -6.78
N ARG A 271 13.61 -12.66 -7.70
CA ARG A 271 12.81 -12.06 -8.79
C ARG A 271 11.62 -11.29 -8.20
N ARG A 272 11.73 -9.96 -8.15
CA ARG A 272 10.76 -9.02 -7.52
C ARG A 272 10.53 -9.25 -6.03
N LYS A 273 11.42 -9.94 -5.32
CA LYS A 273 11.32 -10.21 -3.88
C LYS A 273 12.58 -9.75 -3.18
N ILE A 274 12.44 -9.20 -1.98
CA ILE A 274 13.56 -8.82 -1.13
C ILE A 274 13.31 -9.43 0.25
N VAL A 275 14.30 -10.17 0.75
CA VAL A 275 14.31 -10.70 2.11
C VAL A 275 15.35 -9.93 2.89
N VAL A 276 14.94 -9.24 3.96
CA VAL A 276 15.88 -8.56 4.86
C VAL A 276 16.39 -9.58 5.87
N CYS A 277 17.65 -9.98 5.71
CA CYS A 277 18.30 -11.03 6.50
C CYS A 277 18.84 -10.48 7.83
N ALA A 278 19.36 -9.25 7.83
CA ALA A 278 19.90 -8.59 9.01
C ALA A 278 19.23 -7.22 9.26
N PRO A 279 17.98 -7.18 9.76
CA PRO A 279 17.21 -5.94 9.89
C PRO A 279 17.85 -4.91 10.84
N HIS A 280 18.56 -5.37 11.88
CA HIS A 280 19.29 -4.49 12.80
C HIS A 280 20.49 -3.82 12.12
N ARG A 281 21.30 -4.57 11.36
CA ARG A 281 22.42 -4.01 10.59
C ARG A 281 21.93 -3.06 9.50
N LEU A 282 20.83 -3.39 8.81
CA LEU A 282 20.23 -2.50 7.82
C LEU A 282 19.69 -1.21 8.45
N ARG A 283 19.19 -1.26 9.69
CA ARG A 283 18.81 -0.06 10.46
C ARG A 283 20.02 0.83 10.75
N LEU A 284 21.16 0.26 11.12
CA LEU A 284 22.40 1.02 11.32
C LEU A 284 22.82 1.75 10.03
N VAL A 285 22.73 1.09 8.87
CA VAL A 285 22.98 1.73 7.57
C VAL A 285 22.03 2.92 7.35
N ALA A 286 20.74 2.75 7.66
CA ALA A 286 19.75 3.83 7.51
C ALA A 286 20.06 5.03 8.44
N ASP A 287 20.39 4.75 9.70
CA ASP A 287 20.67 5.76 10.72
C ASP A 287 22.03 6.46 10.51
N GLY A 288 22.88 5.93 9.61
CA GLY A 288 24.21 6.46 9.31
C GLY A 288 25.28 6.01 10.30
N GLY A 289 25.04 4.91 11.01
CA GLY A 289 26.02 4.29 11.89
C GLY A 289 27.23 3.80 11.10
N GLU A 290 28.42 4.15 11.57
CA GLU A 290 29.71 3.84 10.96
C GLU A 290 29.78 2.36 10.55
N ARG A 291 30.31 2.10 9.34
CA ARG A 291 30.76 0.77 8.96
C ARG A 291 31.85 0.41 9.96
N GLU A 292 31.54 -0.51 10.88
CA GLU A 292 32.54 -1.14 11.73
C GLU A 292 33.57 -1.74 10.77
N SER A 293 34.71 -1.04 10.69
CA SER A 293 35.80 -1.35 9.79
C SER A 293 36.61 -2.43 10.47
N ASP A 294 36.60 -3.63 9.91
CA ASP A 294 37.54 -4.70 10.22
C ASP A 294 38.00 -5.34 8.90
#